data_AF-A0A975HK96-F1
#
_entry.id   AF-A0A975HK96-F1
#
_cell.length_a   1.000
_cell.length_b   1.000
_cell.length_c   1.000
_cell.angle_alpha   90.00
_cell.angle_beta   90.00
_cell.angle_gamma   90.00
#
_symmetry.space_group_name_H-M   'P 1'
#
loop_
_entity.id
_entity.type
_entity.pdbx_description
1 polymer ?
#
loop_
_entity_poly.entity_id
_entity_poly.type
_entity_poly.pdbx_seq_one_letter_code
_entity_poly.pdbx_strand_id
1 'polypeptide(L)'
;MKKITLFTLLLSLGLSAVKVNAEQSQSYKLITVSTYLNFYLMNLNACEDFHPSTRAEAYKAEGQLYPFFERLDAKVKALDINADDKKAIKNTVTARRAKLNKQIADGEFTLEHCKAVIGLVNEGLDETLLSSIK
;
A
#
# COMPACT_ATOMS: atom_id res chain seq x y z
N MET A 1 51.04 -14.43 10.91
CA MET A 1 50.94 -13.55 9.73
C MET A 1 49.52 -13.63 9.18
N LYS A 2 48.85 -12.46 9.02
CA LYS A 2 47.73 -12.06 8.13
C LYS A 2 47.13 -13.18 7.23
N LYS A 3 45.82 -13.33 7.03
CA LYS A 3 44.88 -12.27 6.60
C LYS A 3 43.43 -12.58 7.04
N ILE A 4 42.80 -11.57 7.64
CA ILE A 4 41.35 -11.39 7.76
C ILE A 4 40.85 -10.81 6.44
N THR A 5 39.78 -11.37 5.86
CA THR A 5 38.93 -10.70 4.85
C THR A 5 37.49 -11.22 5.07
N LEU A 6 36.67 -10.55 5.88
CA LEU A 6 35.73 -9.47 5.51
C LEU A 6 34.83 -9.83 4.31
N PHE A 7 33.59 -10.26 4.60
CA PHE A 7 32.40 -9.97 3.80
C PHE A 7 31.17 -9.98 4.71
N THR A 8 31.17 -9.07 5.69
CA THR A 8 29.96 -8.70 6.43
C THR A 8 29.26 -7.65 5.56
N LEU A 9 28.35 -8.08 4.69
CA LEU A 9 27.51 -7.17 3.94
C LEU A 9 26.55 -6.50 4.95
N LEU A 10 26.85 -5.24 5.24
CA LEU A 10 26.06 -4.32 6.04
C LEU A 10 24.65 -4.18 5.47
N LEU A 11 23.70 -4.94 6.03
CA LEU A 11 22.28 -4.58 5.98
C LEU A 11 22.05 -3.44 6.97
N SER A 12 22.50 -2.25 6.59
CA SER A 12 22.26 -1.00 7.31
C SER A 12 20.82 -0.56 7.08
N LEU A 13 19.86 -1.25 7.73
CA LEU A 13 18.56 -0.64 8.04
C LEU A 13 18.78 0.40 9.14
N GLY A 14 19.28 1.57 8.73
CA GLY A 14 19.14 2.79 9.50
C GLY A 14 17.68 3.25 9.49
N LEU A 15 16.79 2.50 10.17
CA LEU A 15 15.60 3.12 10.74
C LEU A 15 16.05 3.77 12.04
N SER A 16 16.49 5.03 11.94
CA SER A 16 16.43 5.93 13.09
C SER A 16 14.98 5.97 13.54
N ALA A 17 14.66 5.19 14.58
CA ALA A 17 13.39 5.17 15.24
C ALA A 17 13.20 6.49 16.00
N VAL A 18 12.85 7.54 15.26
CA VAL A 18 12.14 8.68 15.86
C VAL A 18 10.78 8.11 16.27
N LYS A 19 10.65 7.75 17.55
CA LYS A 19 9.35 7.51 18.17
C LYS A 19 8.61 8.85 18.22
N VAL A 20 8.03 9.24 17.09
CA VAL A 20 6.96 10.23 17.06
C VAL A 20 5.78 9.55 17.73
N ASN A 21 5.58 9.78 19.03
CA ASN A 21 4.29 9.58 19.68
C ASN A 21 3.34 10.65 19.14
N ALA A 22 3.02 10.56 17.85
CA ALA A 22 1.77 11.09 17.36
C ALA A 22 0.73 10.21 18.02
N GLU A 23 0.05 10.73 19.04
CA GLU A 23 -1.31 10.30 19.31
C GLU A 23 -1.98 10.23 17.93
N GLN A 24 -2.15 9.01 17.38
CA GLN A 24 -2.48 8.86 15.97
C GLN A 24 -3.87 9.44 15.80
N SER A 25 -3.93 10.69 15.34
CA SER A 25 -5.16 11.41 15.11
C SER A 25 -6.05 10.54 14.24
N GLN A 26 -7.37 10.67 14.39
CA GLN A 26 -8.31 9.91 13.57
C GLN A 26 -8.01 10.09 12.07
N SER A 27 -7.57 11.28 11.66
CA SER A 27 -7.03 11.56 10.33
C SER A 27 -5.85 10.67 9.96
N TYR A 28 -4.84 10.52 10.82
CA TYR A 28 -3.67 9.67 10.54
C TYR A 28 -4.04 8.20 10.32
N LYS A 29 -4.98 7.67 11.10
CA LYS A 29 -5.47 6.29 10.94
C LYS A 29 -6.17 6.11 9.59
N LEU A 30 -7.03 7.05 9.20
CA LEU A 30 -7.72 7.01 7.91
C LEU A 30 -6.76 7.22 6.73
N ILE A 31 -5.74 8.07 6.88
CA ILE A 31 -4.65 8.21 5.90
C ILE A 31 -3.94 6.86 5.72
N THR A 32 -3.63 6.17 6.82
CA THR A 32 -2.97 4.87 6.80
C THR A 32 -3.84 3.82 6.08
N VAL A 33 -5.13 3.74 6.40
CA VAL A 33 -6.06 2.82 5.73
C VAL A 33 -6.25 3.15 4.25
N SER A 34 -6.44 4.42 3.91
CA SER A 34 -6.53 4.89 2.52
C SER A 34 -5.30 4.48 1.72
N THR A 35 -4.12 4.66 2.32
CA THR A 35 -2.84 4.32 1.74
C THR A 35 -2.67 2.81 1.53
N TYR A 36 -3.14 2.02 2.50
CA TYR A 36 -3.14 0.56 2.45
C TYR A 36 -4.09 0.03 1.36
N LEU A 37 -5.34 0.49 1.31
CA LEU A 37 -6.30 0.06 0.29
C LEU A 37 -5.87 0.48 -1.13
N ASN A 38 -5.36 1.71 -1.28
CA ASN A 38 -4.88 2.21 -2.57
C ASN A 38 -3.66 1.44 -3.08
N PHE A 39 -2.84 0.85 -2.20
CA PHE A 39 -1.77 -0.06 -2.63
C PHE A 39 -2.33 -1.24 -3.43
N TYR A 40 -3.31 -1.95 -2.87
CA TYR A 40 -3.87 -3.12 -3.53
C TYR A 40 -4.60 -2.75 -4.80
N LEU A 41 -5.47 -1.74 -4.75
CA LEU A 41 -6.23 -1.28 -5.93
C LEU A 41 -5.31 -1.00 -7.11
N MET A 42 -4.26 -0.21 -6.88
CA MET A 42 -3.32 0.15 -7.94
C MET A 42 -2.53 -1.04 -8.49
N ASN A 43 -2.10 -1.97 -7.63
CA ASN A 43 -1.40 -3.16 -8.10
C ASN A 43 -2.33 -4.09 -8.88
N LEU A 44 -3.57 -4.27 -8.44
CA LEU A 44 -4.55 -5.09 -9.15
C LEU A 44 -4.88 -4.52 -10.53
N ASN A 45 -5.14 -3.21 -10.63
CA ASN A 45 -5.35 -2.56 -11.93
C ASN A 45 -4.13 -2.72 -12.85
N ALA A 46 -2.91 -2.58 -12.33
CA ALA A 46 -1.71 -2.84 -13.12
C ALA A 46 -1.60 -4.32 -13.54
N CYS A 47 -2.02 -5.27 -12.71
CA CYS A 47 -2.07 -6.68 -13.10
C CYS A 47 -3.07 -6.95 -14.22
N GLU A 48 -4.22 -6.28 -14.22
CA GLU A 48 -5.21 -6.35 -15.30
C GLU A 48 -4.66 -5.82 -16.62
N ASP A 49 -3.92 -4.71 -16.56
CA ASP A 49 -3.37 -4.04 -17.73
C ASP A 49 -2.19 -4.81 -18.34
N PHE A 50 -1.23 -5.22 -17.52
CA PHE A 50 0.07 -5.71 -17.98
C PHE A 50 0.20 -7.24 -18.03
N HIS A 51 -0.65 -8.00 -17.33
CA HIS A 51 -0.55 -9.47 -17.26
C HIS A 51 -1.88 -10.14 -17.63
N PRO A 52 -2.13 -10.37 -18.94
CA PRO A 52 -3.42 -10.92 -19.42
C PRO A 52 -3.83 -12.23 -18.76
N SER A 53 -2.86 -13.07 -18.36
CA SER A 53 -3.11 -14.35 -17.69
C SER A 53 -3.70 -14.21 -16.29
N THR A 54 -3.47 -13.10 -15.58
CA THR A 54 -4.03 -12.84 -14.24
C THR A 54 -5.20 -11.88 -14.26
N ARG A 55 -5.56 -11.30 -15.41
CA ARG A 55 -6.55 -10.21 -15.52
C ARG A 55 -7.88 -10.54 -14.84
N ALA A 56 -8.47 -11.70 -15.13
CA ALA A 56 -9.78 -12.05 -14.57
C ALA A 56 -9.72 -12.24 -13.04
N GLU A 57 -8.62 -12.80 -12.53
CA GLU A 57 -8.40 -13.00 -11.10
C GLU A 57 -8.14 -11.67 -10.37
N ALA A 58 -7.37 -10.78 -10.99
CA ALA A 58 -7.12 -9.43 -10.50
C ALA A 58 -8.42 -8.62 -10.39
N TYR A 59 -9.25 -8.62 -11.43
CA TYR A 59 -10.58 -7.98 -11.40
C TYR A 59 -11.45 -8.51 -10.26
N LYS A 60 -11.45 -9.84 -10.05
CA LYS A 60 -12.23 -10.46 -8.99
C LYS A 60 -11.71 -10.07 -7.60
N ALA A 61 -10.40 -10.00 -7.42
CA ALA A 61 -9.77 -9.53 -6.19
C ALA A 61 -10.06 -8.04 -5.94
N GLU A 62 -10.03 -7.21 -6.99
CA GLU A 62 -10.32 -5.78 -6.89
C GLU A 62 -11.72 -5.53 -6.32
N GLY A 63 -12.71 -6.31 -6.77
CA GLY A 63 -14.08 -6.21 -6.27
C GLY A 63 -14.21 -6.40 -4.75
N GLN A 64 -13.29 -7.11 -4.12
CA GLN A 64 -13.27 -7.30 -2.66
C GLN A 64 -12.84 -6.03 -1.90
N LEU A 65 -12.17 -5.10 -2.57
CA LEU A 65 -11.71 -3.84 -1.97
C LEU A 65 -12.85 -2.82 -1.82
N TYR A 66 -13.84 -2.84 -2.70
CA TYR A 66 -14.87 -1.78 -2.77
C TYR A 66 -15.67 -1.59 -1.47
N PRO A 67 -16.11 -2.64 -0.75
CA PRO A 67 -16.79 -2.45 0.54
C PRO A 67 -15.93 -1.72 1.59
N PHE A 68 -14.59 -1.85 1.51
CA PHE A 68 -13.69 -1.10 2.39
C PHE A 68 -13.55 0.35 1.97
N PHE A 69 -13.51 0.64 0.67
CA PHE A 69 -13.50 2.00 0.15
C PHE A 69 -14.80 2.76 0.49
N GLU A 70 -15.95 2.10 0.41
CA GLU A 70 -17.24 2.67 0.82
C GLU A 70 -17.25 3.05 2.30
N ARG A 71 -16.78 2.14 3.17
CA ARG A 71 -16.65 2.40 4.60
C ARG A 71 -15.67 3.53 4.91
N LEU A 72 -14.53 3.55 4.22
CA LEU A 72 -13.53 4.62 4.35
C LEU A 72 -14.12 5.98 3.95
N ASP A 73 -14.81 6.06 2.79
CA ASP A 73 -15.45 7.29 2.32
C ASP A 73 -16.51 7.79 3.30
N ALA A 74 -17.33 6.88 3.87
CA ALA A 74 -18.31 7.23 4.89
C ALA A 74 -17.66 7.84 6.15
N LYS A 75 -16.56 7.26 6.65
CA LYS A 75 -15.82 7.80 7.80
C LYS A 75 -15.17 9.14 7.48
N VAL A 76 -14.62 9.30 6.27
CA VAL A 76 -13.99 10.55 5.82
C VAL A 76 -15.02 11.67 5.73
N LYS A 77 -16.21 11.41 5.16
CA LYS A 77 -17.31 12.40 5.07
C LYS A 77 -17.86 12.81 6.44
N ALA A 78 -17.85 11.89 7.40
CA ALA A 78 -18.28 12.18 8.77
C ALA A 78 -17.27 13.03 9.57
N LEU A 79 -16.05 13.25 9.03
CA LEU A 79 -15.01 14.02 9.68
C LEU A 79 -14.80 15.36 8.99
N ASP A 80 -14.63 16.41 9.80
CA ASP A 80 -14.12 17.69 9.33
C ASP A 80 -12.61 17.59 9.10
N ILE A 81 -12.22 16.87 8.04
CA ILE A 81 -10.82 16.71 7.65
C ILE A 81 -10.30 18.06 7.15
N ASN A 82 -9.32 18.60 7.87
CA ASN A 82 -8.67 19.86 7.54
C ASN A 82 -7.91 19.79 6.19
N ALA A 83 -7.53 20.95 5.66
CA ALA A 83 -6.88 21.04 4.36
C ALA A 83 -5.50 20.34 4.29
N ASP A 84 -4.77 20.30 5.40
CA ASP A 84 -3.43 19.69 5.46
C ASP A 84 -3.49 18.17 5.38
N ASP A 85 -4.46 17.56 6.07
CA ASP A 85 -4.72 16.12 6.00
C ASP A 85 -5.14 15.71 4.57
N LYS A 86 -6.01 16.49 3.92
CA LYS A 86 -6.39 16.28 2.50
C LYS A 86 -5.16 16.35 1.58
N LYS A 87 -4.25 17.29 1.82
CA LYS A 87 -3.00 17.44 1.07
C LYS A 87 -2.06 16.25 1.30
N ALA A 88 -1.95 15.77 2.55
CA ALA A 88 -1.14 14.61 2.89
C ALA A 88 -1.63 13.33 2.19
N ILE A 89 -2.95 13.10 2.14
CA ILE A 89 -3.56 11.99 1.39
C ILE A 89 -3.19 12.08 -0.09
N LYS A 90 -3.44 13.24 -0.70
CA LYS A 90 -3.15 13.46 -2.13
C LYS A 90 -1.69 13.21 -2.47
N ASN A 91 -0.76 13.73 -1.66
CA ASN A 91 0.68 13.54 -1.86
C ASN A 91 1.07 12.07 -1.76
N THR A 92 0.52 11.33 -0.78
CA THR A 92 0.81 9.91 -0.58
C THR A 92 0.32 9.05 -1.75
N VAL A 93 -0.89 9.30 -2.24
CA VAL A 93 -1.45 8.63 -3.43
C VAL A 93 -0.58 8.90 -4.67
N THR A 94 -0.18 10.16 -4.87
CA THR A 94 0.65 10.57 -6.01
C THR A 94 2.03 9.90 -5.97
N ALA A 95 2.69 9.88 -4.81
CA ALA A 95 4.00 9.26 -4.63
C ALA A 95 3.94 7.74 -4.89
N ARG A 96 2.87 7.06 -4.44
CA ARG A 96 2.67 5.64 -4.71
C ARG A 96 2.48 5.34 -6.19
N ARG A 97 1.73 6.19 -6.91
CA ARG A 97 1.59 6.07 -8.36
C ARG A 97 2.90 6.22 -9.09
N ALA A 98 3.72 7.20 -8.72
CA ALA A 98 5.05 7.37 -9.28
C ALA A 98 5.93 6.14 -9.04
N LYS A 99 5.86 5.55 -7.84
CA LYS A 99 6.60 4.32 -7.51
C LYS A 99 6.15 3.12 -8.35
N LEU A 100 4.84 2.89 -8.46
CA LEU A 100 4.30 1.79 -9.27
C LEU A 100 4.70 1.95 -10.74
N ASN A 101 4.55 3.15 -11.30
CA ASN A 101 4.96 3.43 -12.68
C ASN A 101 6.46 3.18 -12.89
N LYS A 102 7.29 3.51 -11.90
CA LYS A 102 8.73 3.20 -11.94
C LYS A 102 8.98 1.69 -11.94
N GLN A 103 8.31 0.93 -11.07
CA GLN A 103 8.45 -0.54 -11.03
C GLN A 103 8.02 -1.21 -12.34
N ILE A 104 6.97 -0.67 -12.99
CA ILE A 104 6.55 -1.13 -14.32
C ILE A 104 7.63 -0.80 -15.36
N ALA A 105 8.13 0.44 -15.37
CA ALA A 105 9.17 0.87 -16.32
C ALA A 105 10.50 0.11 -16.15
N ASP A 106 10.84 -0.24 -14.91
CA ASP A 106 12.05 -1.01 -14.56
C ASP A 106 11.86 -2.53 -14.78
N GLY A 107 10.67 -2.98 -15.21
CA GLY A 107 10.38 -4.40 -15.47
C GLY A 107 10.23 -5.27 -14.20
N GLU A 108 10.16 -4.65 -13.02
CA GLU A 108 10.02 -5.33 -11.73
C GLU A 108 8.58 -5.82 -11.46
N PHE A 109 7.62 -5.34 -12.25
CA PHE A 109 6.22 -5.73 -12.16
C PHE A 109 5.95 -7.06 -12.88
N THR A 110 6.30 -8.16 -12.24
CA THR A 110 6.25 -9.52 -12.82
C THR A 110 4.91 -10.23 -12.64
N LEU A 111 4.72 -11.34 -13.36
CA LEU A 111 3.56 -12.22 -13.19
C LEU A 111 3.45 -12.75 -11.76
N GLU A 112 4.57 -13.10 -11.14
CA GLU A 112 4.61 -13.61 -9.76
C GLU A 112 4.24 -12.53 -8.74
N HIS A 113 4.62 -11.28 -8.99
CA HIS A 113 4.14 -10.13 -8.22
C HIS A 113 2.62 -10.04 -8.27
N CYS A 114 2.03 -10.21 -9.45
CA CYS A 114 0.57 -10.19 -9.60
C CYS A 114 -0.12 -11.34 -8.86
N LYS A 115 0.38 -12.57 -8.98
CA LYS A 115 -0.16 -13.71 -8.23
C LYS A 115 -0.06 -13.50 -6.72
N ALA A 116 1.04 -12.93 -6.23
CA ALA A 116 1.21 -12.63 -4.80
C ALA A 116 0.20 -11.58 -4.32
N VAL A 117 0.03 -10.48 -5.06
CA VAL A 117 -0.95 -9.42 -4.70
C VAL A 117 -2.37 -9.98 -4.70
N ILE A 118 -2.76 -10.74 -5.72
CA ILE A 118 -4.07 -11.39 -5.81
C ILE A 118 -4.27 -12.34 -4.62
N GLY A 119 -3.27 -13.17 -4.32
CA GLY A 119 -3.29 -14.11 -3.18
C GLY A 119 -3.53 -13.39 -1.86
N LEU A 120 -2.78 -12.32 -1.57
CA LEU A 120 -2.94 -11.54 -0.34
C LEU A 120 -4.35 -10.95 -0.18
N VAL A 121 -4.97 -10.50 -1.27
CA VAL A 121 -6.34 -9.97 -1.20
C VAL A 121 -7.34 -11.09 -0.92
N ASN A 122 -7.18 -12.23 -1.58
CA ASN A 122 -8.07 -13.39 -1.42
C ASN A 122 -7.94 -14.09 -0.05
N GLU A 123 -6.76 -14.08 0.56
CA GLU A 123 -6.52 -14.61 1.91
C GLU A 123 -7.19 -13.76 2.99
N GLY A 124 -7.46 -12.48 2.69
CA GLY A 124 -8.05 -11.52 3.58
C GLY A 124 -7.07 -10.41 3.92
N LEU A 125 -7.59 -9.18 3.91
CA LEU A 125 -6.83 -7.98 4.25
C LEU A 125 -6.61 -7.86 5.77
N ASP A 126 -5.60 -7.09 6.15
CA ASP A 126 -5.24 -6.86 7.56
C ASP A 126 -6.38 -6.19 8.34
N GLU A 127 -7.07 -6.98 9.15
CA GLU A 127 -8.19 -6.52 9.96
C GLU A 127 -7.80 -5.49 11.01
N THR A 128 -6.55 -5.50 11.47
CA THR A 128 -6.05 -4.53 12.46
C THR A 128 -6.02 -3.15 11.84
N LEU A 129 -5.50 -3.03 10.62
CA LEU A 129 -5.50 -1.77 9.88
C LEU A 129 -6.93 -1.34 9.55
N LEU A 130 -7.76 -2.27 9.08
CA LEU A 130 -9.13 -1.99 8.66
C LEU A 130 -10.09 -1.70 9.83
N SER A 131 -9.71 -2.00 11.08
CA SER A 131 -10.54 -1.74 12.27
C SER A 131 -11.00 -0.28 12.40
N SER A 132 -10.21 0.67 11.92
CA SER A 132 -10.55 2.10 11.99
C SER A 132 -11.68 2.53 11.05
N ILE A 133 -12.03 1.68 10.08
CA ILE A 133 -13.15 1.90 9.16
C ILE A 133 -14.29 0.90 9.35
N LYS A 134 -14.19 -0.03 10.30
CA LYS A 134 -15.31 -0.92 10.66
C LYS A 134 -16.47 -0.13 11.28
#